data_AF-A1KA21-F1
#
_entry.id   AF-A1KA21-F1
#
_cell.length_a   1.000
_cell.length_b   1.000
_cell.length_c   1.000
_cell.angle_alpha   90.00
_cell.angle_beta   90.00
_cell.angle_gamma   90.00
#
_symmetry.space_group_name_H-M   'P 1'
#
loop_
_entity.id
_entity.type
_entity.pdbx_description
1 polymer ?
#
loop_
_entity_poly.entity_id
_entity_poly.type
_entity_poly.pdbx_seq_one_letter_code
_entity_poly.pdbx_strand_id
1 'polypeptide(L)'
;MIAPAIGATFGPEQSSRDRPAPVARLARGAHCGRRGHAAQNGGAPCGKHDNQEPHKEENIVRPEAIQIIKDEHLAISAVLYSLRFLIRQMRNGAPPNFPVLKAILDYIVSYPDRWHHPKEDKFLFAAVKRRTHDADALIAKLEREHVLGHPMMDDIKQQLIGFTNGDAGARERFFEAAEHYAELEWNHLQTEEEQLLPIAERVLTAEDWAEIDAAFRENDNPLFGIKPKEEAEALYQKILALAPAPIGLGPAS
;
A
#
# COMPACT_ATOMS: atom_id res chain seq x y z
N MET A 1 26.47 65.28 -1.64
CA MET A 1 25.27 65.56 -0.82
C MET A 1 24.51 64.24 -0.71
N ILE A 2 24.86 63.39 0.25
CA ILE A 2 24.32 63.26 1.63
C ILE A 2 22.95 62.52 1.64
N ALA A 3 22.99 61.26 2.09
CA ALA A 3 21.87 60.44 2.59
C ALA A 3 21.49 60.84 4.04
N PRO A 4 20.43 60.28 4.67
CA PRO A 4 20.52 58.96 5.37
C PRO A 4 19.23 58.10 5.21
N ALA A 5 19.15 56.77 5.36
CA ALA A 5 19.67 55.75 6.30
C ALA A 5 18.88 55.61 7.63
N ILE A 6 18.10 54.52 7.74
CA ILE A 6 17.69 53.79 8.97
C ILE A 6 17.18 52.41 8.50
N GLY A 7 17.65 51.22 8.91
CA GLY A 7 18.57 50.84 9.97
C GLY A 7 17.83 50.15 11.12
N ALA A 8 17.61 48.83 11.03
CA ALA A 8 17.25 48.01 12.19
C ALA A 8 17.77 46.57 12.02
N THR A 9 18.90 46.32 12.67
CA THR A 9 19.49 45.01 12.95
C THR A 9 18.96 44.49 14.28
N PHE A 10 18.58 43.21 14.38
CA PHE A 10 18.60 42.48 15.64
C PHE A 10 19.16 41.08 15.40
N GLY A 11 20.29 40.81 16.06
CA GLY A 11 20.92 39.50 16.21
C GLY A 11 20.40 38.77 17.47
N PRO A 12 21.04 37.64 17.86
CA PRO A 12 20.33 36.39 18.12
C PRO A 12 20.18 36.06 19.61
N GLU A 13 19.21 35.21 19.94
CA GLU A 13 19.17 34.51 21.23
C GLU A 13 18.97 33.01 21.02
N GLN A 14 19.94 32.25 21.51
CA GLN A 14 19.89 30.79 21.63
C GLN A 14 19.05 30.45 22.86
N SER A 15 18.14 29.48 22.75
CA SER A 15 17.75 28.71 23.94
C SER A 15 17.52 27.24 23.59
N SER A 16 18.11 26.44 24.46
CA SER A 16 18.36 25.02 24.37
C SER A 16 17.17 24.16 24.77
N ARG A 17 17.24 22.89 24.33
CA ARG A 17 16.66 21.68 24.96
C ARG A 17 15.14 21.50 24.80
N ASP A 18 14.78 20.52 23.97
CA ASP A 18 14.02 19.35 24.43
C ASP A 18 14.15 18.20 23.43
N ARG A 19 14.85 17.13 23.83
CA ARG A 19 14.81 15.81 23.19
C ARG A 19 14.15 14.84 24.17
N PRO A 20 13.11 14.09 23.81
CA PRO A 20 12.59 13.03 24.66
C PRO A 20 13.52 11.81 24.65
N ALA A 21 13.62 11.16 25.82
CA ALA A 21 14.42 9.98 26.10
C ALA A 21 13.84 8.70 25.44
N PRO A 22 14.67 7.69 25.12
CA PRO A 22 14.19 6.40 24.62
C PRO A 22 13.67 5.51 25.76
N VAL A 23 12.53 4.86 25.50
CA VAL A 23 11.86 3.91 26.39
C VAL A 23 12.65 2.59 26.45
N ALA A 24 12.83 2.08 27.67
CA ALA A 24 13.63 0.91 27.99
C ALA A 24 13.02 -0.41 27.48
N ARG A 25 13.90 -1.28 26.99
CA ARG A 25 13.66 -2.68 26.60
C ARG A 25 13.65 -3.56 27.86
N LEU A 26 12.51 -4.16 28.20
CA LEU A 26 12.46 -5.20 29.24
C LEU A 26 12.77 -6.58 28.66
N ALA A 27 13.75 -7.23 29.29
CA ALA A 27 14.17 -8.60 29.05
C ALA A 27 13.40 -9.59 29.95
N ARG A 28 13.49 -10.85 29.51
CA ARG A 28 12.87 -12.09 30.01
C ARG A 28 13.08 -12.35 31.51
N GLY A 29 12.13 -13.05 32.11
CA GLY A 29 12.29 -13.77 33.38
C GLY A 29 11.48 -15.07 33.36
N ALA A 30 12.18 -16.20 33.31
CA ALA A 30 11.66 -17.53 33.59
C ALA A 30 12.09 -17.97 35.00
N HIS A 31 11.38 -18.99 35.51
CA HIS A 31 11.76 -20.00 36.51
C HIS A 31 11.10 -20.03 37.91
N CYS A 32 10.70 -21.28 38.23
CA CYS A 32 10.58 -21.95 39.53
C CYS A 32 9.33 -21.60 40.37
N GLY A 33 8.46 -22.49 40.84
CA GLY A 33 8.50 -23.95 41.02
C GLY A 33 8.10 -24.29 42.46
N ARG A 34 7.05 -25.09 42.69
CA ARG A 34 6.97 -26.16 43.72
C ARG A 34 5.58 -26.80 43.87
N ARG A 35 5.65 -28.06 44.28
CA ARG A 35 4.60 -29.07 44.52
C ARG A 35 3.94 -28.90 45.90
N GLY A 36 2.76 -29.48 46.09
CA GLY A 36 2.33 -29.96 47.43
C GLY A 36 0.84 -30.24 47.65
N HIS A 37 0.49 -31.54 47.60
CA HIS A 37 -0.51 -32.28 48.40
C HIS A 37 -2.02 -31.93 48.45
N ALA A 38 -2.79 -32.81 47.80
CA ALA A 38 -3.96 -33.60 48.22
C ALA A 38 -4.74 -33.26 49.52
N ALA A 39 -6.08 -33.19 49.37
CA ALA A 39 -7.05 -33.74 50.31
C ALA A 39 -8.36 -34.10 49.58
N GLN A 40 -9.04 -35.15 50.06
CA GLN A 40 -10.11 -35.91 49.41
C GLN A 40 -11.52 -35.51 49.90
N ASN A 41 -12.51 -36.00 49.14
CA ASN A 41 -13.87 -36.45 49.52
C ASN A 41 -15.07 -35.51 49.28
N GLY A 42 -16.05 -36.06 48.55
CA GLY A 42 -17.45 -35.61 48.53
C GLY A 42 -18.17 -35.95 47.22
N GLY A 43 -18.73 -37.16 47.11
CA GLY A 43 -19.54 -37.58 45.96
C GLY A 43 -21.05 -37.36 46.16
N ALA A 44 -21.73 -36.93 45.09
CA ALA A 44 -23.13 -37.23 44.75
C ALA A 44 -23.37 -36.86 43.26
N PRO A 45 -24.26 -37.54 42.53
CA PRO A 45 -24.13 -37.77 41.09
C PRO A 45 -24.76 -36.64 40.25
N CYS A 46 -23.98 -36.10 39.30
CA CYS A 46 -24.50 -35.15 38.31
C CYS A 46 -25.09 -35.89 37.11
N GLY A 47 -26.14 -35.28 36.56
CA GLY A 47 -27.04 -35.83 35.57
C GLY A 47 -26.42 -36.26 34.25
N LYS A 48 -27.23 -37.03 33.54
CA LYS A 48 -27.08 -37.59 32.20
C LYS A 48 -26.27 -36.69 31.27
N HIS A 49 -25.26 -37.29 30.66
CA HIS A 49 -24.51 -36.76 29.53
C HIS A 49 -25.47 -36.49 28.37
N ASP A 50 -25.77 -35.23 28.11
CA ASP A 50 -26.17 -34.80 26.78
C ASP A 50 -24.93 -34.88 25.88
N ASN A 51 -24.98 -35.78 24.90
CA ASN A 51 -24.00 -35.83 23.82
C ASN A 51 -24.15 -34.56 22.98
N GLN A 52 -23.44 -33.50 23.37
CA GLN A 52 -23.15 -32.40 22.46
C GLN A 52 -22.07 -32.89 21.50
N GLU A 53 -22.49 -33.17 20.27
CA GLU A 53 -21.57 -33.34 19.14
C GLU A 53 -20.59 -32.16 19.14
N PRO A 54 -19.29 -32.39 18.91
CA PRO A 54 -18.33 -31.30 18.82
C PRO A 54 -18.75 -30.42 17.64
N HIS A 55 -19.13 -29.17 17.93
CA HIS A 55 -19.24 -28.13 16.92
C HIS A 55 -17.94 -28.12 16.12
N LYS A 56 -17.99 -28.61 14.87
CA LYS A 56 -16.93 -28.37 13.92
C LYS A 56 -16.88 -26.87 13.76
N GLU A 57 -15.87 -26.22 14.33
CA GLU A 57 -15.44 -24.91 13.86
C GLU A 57 -15.16 -25.11 12.36
N GLU A 58 -16.10 -24.67 11.51
CA GLU A 58 -15.83 -24.49 10.10
C GLU A 58 -14.63 -23.55 10.04
N ASN A 59 -13.47 -24.11 9.68
CA ASN A 59 -12.32 -23.34 9.29
C ASN A 59 -12.79 -22.46 8.13
N ILE A 60 -13.13 -21.20 8.40
CA ILE A 60 -13.47 -20.23 7.35
C ILE A 60 -12.16 -19.98 6.62
N VAL A 61 -11.92 -20.77 5.58
CA VAL A 61 -10.82 -20.57 4.65
C VAL A 61 -11.14 -19.28 3.92
N ARG A 62 -10.42 -18.21 4.26
CA ARG A 62 -10.50 -16.96 3.49
C ARG A 62 -10.01 -17.22 2.06
N PRO A 63 -10.69 -16.69 1.04
CA PRO A 63 -10.24 -16.78 -0.35
C PRO A 63 -8.79 -16.30 -0.50
N GLU A 64 -8.00 -17.02 -1.29
CA GLU A 64 -6.58 -16.71 -1.51
C GLU A 64 -6.40 -15.35 -2.18
N ALA A 65 -7.27 -15.03 -3.15
CA ALA A 65 -7.26 -13.78 -3.89
C ALA A 65 -7.32 -12.54 -2.99
N ILE A 66 -8.05 -12.59 -1.88
CA ILE A 66 -8.14 -11.44 -0.95
C ILE A 66 -6.77 -11.12 -0.36
N GLN A 67 -6.02 -12.15 0.04
CA GLN A 67 -4.68 -11.91 0.57
C GLN A 67 -3.73 -11.43 -0.52
N ILE A 68 -3.83 -12.01 -1.73
CA ILE A 68 -3.03 -11.55 -2.88
C ILE A 68 -3.30 -10.08 -3.16
N ILE A 69 -4.56 -9.66 -3.30
CA ILE A 69 -4.95 -8.26 -3.54
C ILE A 69 -4.34 -7.34 -2.49
N LYS A 70 -4.46 -7.68 -1.20
CA LYS A 70 -3.89 -6.87 -0.10
C LYS A 70 -2.37 -6.78 -0.16
N ASP A 71 -1.68 -7.86 -0.51
CA ASP A 71 -0.23 -7.85 -0.68
C ASP A 71 0.18 -6.98 -1.89
N GLU A 72 -0.61 -7.02 -2.98
CA GLU A 72 -0.44 -6.14 -4.14
C GLU A 72 -0.66 -4.67 -3.75
N HIS A 73 -1.73 -4.34 -3.01
CA HIS A 73 -2.03 -2.99 -2.50
C HIS A 73 -0.92 -2.45 -1.61
N LEU A 74 -0.35 -3.29 -0.75
CA LEU A 74 0.75 -2.92 0.11
C LEU A 74 1.99 -2.53 -0.71
N ALA A 75 2.31 -3.28 -1.76
CA ALA A 75 3.43 -2.99 -2.65
C ALA A 75 3.20 -1.67 -3.41
N ILE A 76 2.00 -1.45 -3.96
CA ILE A 76 1.62 -0.21 -4.64
C ILE A 76 1.75 0.97 -3.67
N SER A 77 1.17 0.85 -2.47
CA SER A 77 1.24 1.87 -1.41
C SER A 77 2.68 2.22 -1.02
N ALA A 78 3.58 1.24 -0.95
CA ALA A 78 4.99 1.47 -0.64
C ALA A 78 5.70 2.28 -1.74
N VAL A 79 5.40 2.02 -3.01
CA VAL A 79 5.94 2.78 -4.15
C VAL A 79 5.39 4.21 -4.18
N LEU A 80 4.09 4.39 -3.95
CA LEU A 80 3.47 5.72 -3.84
C LEU A 80 4.04 6.53 -2.66
N TYR A 81 4.24 5.87 -1.51
CA TYR A 81 4.89 6.49 -0.36
C TYR A 81 6.29 6.97 -0.71
N SER A 82 7.05 6.14 -1.43
CA SER A 82 8.41 6.47 -1.88
C SER A 82 8.42 7.69 -2.79
N LEU A 83 7.47 7.80 -3.72
CA LEU A 83 7.31 8.98 -4.58
C LEU A 83 7.10 10.25 -3.76
N ARG A 84 6.13 10.25 -2.84
CA ARG A 84 5.83 11.41 -1.98
C ARG A 84 6.97 11.75 -1.03
N PHE A 85 7.70 10.75 -0.54
CA PHE A 85 8.89 11.00 0.26
C PHE A 85 9.97 11.73 -0.56
N LEU A 86 10.29 11.26 -1.76
CA LEU A 86 11.28 11.91 -2.63
C LEU A 86 10.86 13.33 -3.01
N ILE A 87 9.58 13.55 -3.32
CA ILE A 87 9.04 14.90 -3.56
C ILE A 87 9.26 15.80 -2.33
N ARG A 88 8.93 15.33 -1.13
CA ARG A 88 9.19 16.08 0.11
C ARG A 88 10.67 16.41 0.30
N GLN A 89 11.58 15.46 0.05
CA GLN A 89 13.02 15.71 0.12
C GLN A 89 13.45 16.79 -0.89
N MET A 90 12.98 16.70 -2.14
CA MET A 90 13.31 17.69 -3.17
C MET A 90 12.74 19.08 -2.86
N ARG A 91 11.52 19.16 -2.29
CA ARG A 91 10.94 20.42 -1.77
C ARG A 91 11.82 21.03 -0.68
N ASN A 92 12.50 20.21 0.11
CA ASN A 92 13.45 20.63 1.16
C ASN A 92 14.88 20.87 0.67
N GLY A 93 15.11 20.87 -0.66
CA GLY A 93 16.39 21.22 -1.26
C GLY A 93 17.29 20.04 -1.64
N ALA A 94 16.86 18.80 -1.44
CA ALA A 94 17.60 17.65 -1.95
C ALA A 94 17.63 17.67 -3.50
N PRO A 95 18.75 17.28 -4.12
CA PRO A 95 18.83 17.17 -5.58
C PRO A 95 17.90 16.07 -6.11
N PRO A 96 17.35 16.21 -7.33
CA PRO A 96 16.51 15.17 -7.93
C PRO A 96 17.33 13.94 -8.31
N ASN A 97 16.79 12.76 -8.04
CA ASN A 97 17.28 11.49 -8.58
C ASN A 97 16.32 11.00 -9.67
N PHE A 98 16.47 11.53 -10.89
CA PHE A 98 15.60 11.20 -12.03
C PHE A 98 15.54 9.69 -12.35
N PRO A 99 16.64 8.92 -12.27
CA PRO A 99 16.57 7.47 -12.42
C PRO A 99 15.59 6.78 -11.46
N VAL A 100 15.54 7.19 -10.18
CA VAL A 100 14.56 6.65 -9.21
C VAL A 100 13.15 7.07 -9.58
N LEU A 101 12.94 8.36 -9.87
CA LEU A 101 11.61 8.88 -10.22
C LEU A 101 11.06 8.15 -11.45
N LYS A 102 11.88 7.95 -12.49
CA LYS A 102 11.48 7.18 -13.66
C LYS A 102 11.16 5.73 -13.31
N ALA A 103 11.97 5.06 -12.49
CA ALA A 103 11.71 3.67 -12.09
C ALA A 103 10.39 3.52 -11.31
N ILE A 104 10.05 4.50 -10.47
CA ILE A 104 8.76 4.58 -9.78
C ILE A 104 7.60 4.70 -10.78
N LEU A 105 7.67 5.64 -11.73
CA LEU A 105 6.59 5.81 -12.72
C LEU A 105 6.46 4.60 -13.65
N ASP A 106 7.58 3.96 -14.00
CA ASP A 106 7.59 2.72 -14.78
C ASP A 106 6.90 1.58 -13.99
N TYR A 107 7.14 1.47 -12.68
CA TYR A 107 6.46 0.49 -11.81
C TYR A 107 4.94 0.70 -11.80
N ILE A 108 4.50 1.95 -11.61
CA ILE A 108 3.07 2.28 -11.53
C ILE A 108 2.34 1.90 -12.83
N VAL A 109 2.91 2.24 -13.98
CA VAL A 109 2.31 1.93 -15.28
C VAL A 109 2.37 0.44 -15.59
N SER A 110 3.42 -0.24 -15.14
CA SER A 110 3.59 -1.66 -15.41
C SER A 110 2.68 -2.50 -14.50
N TYR A 111 2.55 -2.18 -13.22
CA TYR A 111 1.92 -3.10 -12.26
C TYR A 111 0.44 -2.79 -11.98
N PRO A 112 0.07 -1.67 -11.31
CA PRO A 112 -1.33 -1.26 -11.16
C PRO A 112 -2.13 -1.31 -12.47
N ASP A 113 -1.72 -0.51 -13.46
CA ASP A 113 -2.54 -0.24 -14.65
C ASP A 113 -2.67 -1.45 -15.59
N ARG A 114 -1.58 -2.20 -15.76
CA ARG A 114 -1.53 -3.29 -16.77
C ARG A 114 -1.89 -4.65 -16.19
N TRP A 115 -1.68 -4.88 -14.90
CA TRP A 115 -1.79 -6.21 -14.31
C TRP A 115 -2.80 -6.30 -13.17
N HIS A 116 -2.79 -5.37 -12.23
CA HIS A 116 -3.65 -5.44 -11.05
C HIS A 116 -5.10 -5.04 -11.38
N HIS A 117 -5.35 -3.80 -11.79
CA HIS A 117 -6.71 -3.31 -12.08
C HIS A 117 -7.46 -4.16 -13.12
N PRO A 118 -6.82 -4.64 -14.22
CA PRO A 118 -7.51 -5.50 -15.18
C PRO A 118 -7.97 -6.85 -14.60
N LYS A 119 -7.31 -7.38 -13.55
CA LYS A 119 -7.78 -8.59 -12.87
C LYS A 119 -9.01 -8.29 -12.03
N GLU A 120 -9.02 -7.17 -11.33
CA GLU A 120 -10.16 -6.74 -10.52
C GLU A 120 -11.40 -6.51 -11.38
N ASP A 121 -11.26 -5.74 -12.45
CA ASP A 121 -12.35 -5.47 -13.40
C ASP A 121 -12.95 -6.75 -13.98
N LYS A 122 -12.08 -7.64 -14.48
CA LYS A 122 -12.51 -8.82 -15.26
C LYS A 122 -13.05 -9.95 -14.40
N PHE A 123 -12.52 -10.12 -13.18
CA PHE A 123 -12.84 -11.27 -12.34
C PHE A 123 -13.64 -10.84 -11.12
N LEU A 124 -13.08 -10.01 -10.25
CA LEU A 124 -13.69 -9.65 -8.97
C LEU A 124 -14.96 -8.80 -9.17
N PHE A 125 -14.85 -7.67 -9.86
CA PHE A 125 -15.94 -6.72 -10.05
C PHE A 125 -17.07 -7.35 -10.87
N ALA A 126 -16.70 -8.07 -11.94
CA ALA A 126 -17.64 -8.81 -12.77
C ALA A 126 -18.42 -9.86 -11.95
N ALA A 127 -17.76 -10.60 -11.05
CA ALA A 127 -18.42 -11.57 -10.18
C ALA A 127 -19.37 -10.89 -9.20
N VAL A 128 -18.96 -9.78 -8.56
CA VAL A 128 -19.82 -9.05 -7.62
C VAL A 128 -21.07 -8.53 -8.32
N LYS A 129 -20.93 -7.93 -9.52
CA LYS A 129 -22.07 -7.45 -10.35
C LYS A 129 -23.05 -8.55 -10.72
N ARG A 130 -22.60 -9.81 -10.87
CA ARG A 130 -23.50 -10.96 -11.14
C ARG A 130 -24.30 -11.38 -9.91
N ARG A 131 -23.83 -11.08 -8.69
CA ARG A 131 -24.42 -11.54 -7.43
C ARG A 131 -25.27 -10.48 -6.73
N THR A 132 -24.98 -9.19 -6.92
CA THR A 132 -25.74 -8.09 -6.29
C THR A 132 -25.68 -6.80 -7.11
N HIS A 133 -26.73 -5.98 -6.99
CA HIS A 133 -26.77 -4.60 -7.50
C HIS A 133 -26.36 -3.56 -6.45
N ASP A 134 -26.21 -3.96 -5.18
CA ASP A 134 -25.89 -3.04 -4.07
C ASP A 134 -24.53 -2.33 -4.26
N ALA A 135 -23.63 -2.93 -5.05
CA ALA A 135 -22.29 -2.42 -5.31
C ALA A 135 -22.15 -1.69 -6.65
N ASP A 136 -23.21 -1.56 -7.46
CA ASP A 136 -23.09 -1.06 -8.84
C ASP A 136 -22.50 0.35 -8.91
N ALA A 137 -22.94 1.26 -8.03
CA ALA A 137 -22.43 2.62 -7.97
C ALA A 137 -20.96 2.68 -7.48
N LEU A 138 -20.60 1.80 -6.53
CA LEU A 138 -19.25 1.68 -6.01
C LEU A 138 -18.29 1.17 -7.07
N ILE A 139 -18.66 0.08 -7.76
CA ILE A 139 -17.85 -0.50 -8.82
C ILE A 139 -17.72 0.48 -9.99
N ALA A 140 -18.80 1.18 -10.38
CA ALA A 140 -18.73 2.21 -11.42
C ALA A 140 -17.85 3.41 -11.04
N LYS A 141 -17.62 3.68 -9.74
CA LYS A 141 -16.61 4.65 -9.30
C LYS A 141 -15.21 4.08 -9.49
N LEU A 142 -14.95 2.88 -8.99
CA LEU A 142 -13.63 2.22 -9.06
C LEU A 142 -13.17 2.01 -10.51
N GLU A 143 -14.05 1.50 -11.39
CA GLU A 143 -13.76 1.33 -12.82
C GLU A 143 -13.42 2.67 -13.51
N ARG A 144 -14.06 3.77 -13.10
CA ARG A 144 -13.72 5.10 -13.62
C ARG A 144 -12.36 5.57 -13.13
N GLU A 145 -11.99 5.24 -11.90
CA GLU A 145 -10.67 5.55 -11.33
C GLU A 145 -9.57 4.76 -12.06
N HIS A 146 -9.78 3.46 -12.36
CA HIS A 146 -8.88 2.65 -13.20
C HIS A 146 -8.63 3.30 -14.57
N VAL A 147 -9.68 3.82 -15.20
CA VAL A 147 -9.55 4.50 -16.50
C VAL A 147 -8.84 5.85 -16.36
N LEU A 148 -9.10 6.60 -15.29
CA LEU A 148 -8.52 7.92 -15.05
C LEU A 148 -7.01 7.88 -14.74
N GLY A 149 -6.51 6.78 -14.19
CA GLY A 149 -5.08 6.61 -13.89
C GLY A 149 -4.18 6.82 -15.12
N HIS A 150 -4.58 6.31 -16.29
CA HIS A 150 -3.81 6.40 -17.53
C HIS A 150 -3.47 7.85 -17.96
N PRO A 151 -4.45 8.76 -18.18
CA PRO A 151 -4.14 10.14 -18.55
C PRO A 151 -3.40 10.92 -17.45
N MET A 152 -3.60 10.59 -16.17
CA MET A 152 -2.82 11.18 -15.09
C MET A 152 -1.35 10.77 -15.17
N MET A 153 -1.08 9.49 -15.42
CA MET A 153 0.28 8.98 -15.57
C MET A 153 0.99 9.54 -16.80
N ASP A 154 0.27 9.75 -17.90
CA ASP A 154 0.83 10.42 -19.08
C ASP A 154 1.22 11.87 -18.76
N ASP A 155 0.37 12.63 -18.05
CA ASP A 155 0.72 13.98 -17.62
C ASP A 155 1.95 13.99 -16.69
N ILE A 156 1.98 13.12 -15.67
CA ILE A 156 3.12 13.04 -14.74
C ILE A 156 4.43 12.75 -15.48
N LYS A 157 4.42 11.84 -16.47
CA LYS A 157 5.58 11.56 -17.31
C LYS A 157 6.02 12.78 -18.11
N GLN A 158 5.07 13.52 -18.70
CA GLN A 158 5.40 14.75 -19.43
C GLN A 158 6.00 15.80 -18.50
N GLN A 159 5.44 16.00 -17.31
CA GLN A 159 6.00 16.93 -16.34
C GLN A 159 7.39 16.49 -15.84
N LEU A 160 7.65 15.18 -15.69
CA LEU A 160 8.97 14.67 -15.34
C LEU A 160 10.01 14.95 -16.45
N ILE A 161 9.61 14.83 -17.73
CA ILE A 161 10.47 15.18 -18.87
C ILE A 161 10.81 16.68 -18.82
N GLY A 162 9.80 17.55 -18.66
CA GLY A 162 10.04 18.99 -18.56
C GLY A 162 10.89 19.35 -17.35
N PHE A 163 10.68 18.69 -16.21
CA PHE A 163 11.51 18.87 -15.02
C PHE A 163 12.96 18.45 -15.27
N THR A 164 13.17 17.34 -15.97
CA THR A 164 14.52 16.88 -16.36
C THR A 164 15.23 17.87 -17.27
N ASN A 165 14.48 18.54 -18.16
CA ASN A 165 15.02 19.53 -19.09
C ASN A 165 15.22 20.94 -18.48
N GLY A 166 14.72 21.17 -17.27
CA GLY A 166 14.78 22.48 -16.61
C GLY A 166 13.72 23.47 -17.09
N ASP A 167 12.62 22.98 -17.66
CA ASP A 167 11.53 23.82 -18.14
C ASP A 167 10.88 24.62 -16.99
N ALA A 168 10.54 25.87 -17.27
CA ALA A 168 9.99 26.79 -16.26
C ALA A 168 8.72 26.20 -15.60
N GLY A 169 8.77 26.05 -14.27
CA GLY A 169 7.69 25.53 -13.43
C GLY A 169 7.35 24.05 -13.62
N ALA A 170 8.10 23.29 -14.43
CA ALA A 170 7.82 21.88 -14.66
C ALA A 170 8.05 21.02 -13.40
N ARG A 171 8.99 21.44 -12.56
CA ARG A 171 9.23 20.82 -11.25
C ARG A 171 7.98 20.87 -10.37
N GLU A 172 7.40 22.05 -10.19
CA GLU A 172 6.22 22.25 -9.35
C GLU A 172 5.01 21.49 -9.92
N ARG A 173 4.80 21.56 -11.24
CA ARG A 173 3.74 20.79 -11.92
C ARG A 173 3.92 19.28 -11.74
N PHE A 174 5.15 18.77 -11.84
CA PHE A 174 5.43 17.35 -11.58
C PHE A 174 5.08 16.97 -10.14
N PHE A 175 5.44 17.80 -9.14
CA PHE A 175 5.12 17.51 -7.74
C PHE A 175 3.61 17.49 -7.50
N GLU A 176 2.88 18.47 -8.02
CA GLU A 176 1.43 18.57 -7.88
C GLU A 176 0.72 17.38 -8.54
N ALA A 177 1.08 17.06 -9.79
CA ALA A 177 0.50 15.94 -10.52
C ALA A 177 0.76 14.59 -9.82
N ALA A 178 1.99 14.38 -9.34
CA ALA A 178 2.36 13.16 -8.62
C ALA A 178 1.68 13.06 -7.24
N GLU A 179 1.53 14.16 -6.50
CA GLU A 179 0.82 14.18 -5.23
C GLU A 179 -0.68 13.88 -5.42
N HIS A 180 -1.31 14.47 -6.44
CA HIS A 180 -2.72 14.24 -6.75
C HIS A 180 -2.99 12.80 -7.18
N TYR A 181 -2.16 12.24 -8.05
CA TYR A 181 -2.27 10.83 -8.45
C TYR A 181 -2.12 9.89 -7.26
N ALA A 182 -1.13 10.13 -6.40
CA ALA A 182 -0.92 9.27 -5.25
C ALA A 182 -2.11 9.33 -4.26
N GLU A 183 -2.71 10.51 -4.07
CA GLU A 183 -3.94 10.65 -3.26
C GLU A 183 -5.13 9.89 -3.86
N LEU A 184 -5.31 9.95 -5.18
CA LEU A 184 -6.35 9.18 -5.88
C LEU A 184 -6.16 7.68 -5.62
N GLU A 185 -4.95 7.15 -5.84
CA GLU A 185 -4.62 5.74 -5.63
C GLU A 185 -4.82 5.29 -4.17
N TRP A 186 -4.38 6.07 -3.16
CA TRP A 186 -4.63 5.67 -1.76
C TRP A 186 -6.12 5.58 -1.44
N ASN A 187 -6.90 6.56 -1.88
CA ASN A 187 -8.35 6.55 -1.66
C ASN A 187 -9.01 5.40 -2.41
N HIS A 188 -8.49 5.05 -3.59
CA HIS A 188 -8.95 3.93 -4.40
C HIS A 188 -8.72 2.59 -3.67
N LEU A 189 -7.47 2.25 -3.33
CA LEU A 189 -7.12 1.02 -2.62
C LEU A 189 -7.86 0.89 -1.28
N GLN A 190 -7.99 2.00 -0.53
CA GLN A 190 -8.76 2.01 0.71
C GLN A 190 -10.24 1.73 0.47
N THR A 191 -10.83 2.31 -0.58
CA THR A 191 -12.23 2.06 -0.94
C THR A 191 -12.47 0.60 -1.26
N GLU A 192 -11.55 -0.04 -1.99
CA GLU A 192 -11.65 -1.46 -2.30
C GLU A 192 -11.57 -2.32 -1.05
N GLU A 193 -10.57 -2.11 -0.21
CA GLU A 193 -10.36 -2.93 0.98
C GLU A 193 -11.45 -2.76 2.04
N GLU A 194 -11.92 -1.53 2.26
CA GLU A 194 -12.86 -1.23 3.34
C GLU A 194 -14.34 -1.38 2.93
N GLN A 195 -14.63 -1.32 1.62
CA GLN A 195 -16.02 -1.34 1.13
C GLN A 195 -16.28 -2.48 0.16
N LEU A 196 -15.47 -2.63 -0.89
CA LEU A 196 -15.74 -3.61 -1.93
C LEU A 196 -15.46 -5.04 -1.48
N LEU A 197 -14.28 -5.32 -0.91
CA LEU A 197 -13.89 -6.66 -0.47
C LEU A 197 -14.87 -7.25 0.55
N PRO A 198 -15.36 -6.50 1.57
CA PRO A 198 -16.39 -6.99 2.47
C PRO A 198 -17.72 -7.35 1.78
N ILE A 199 -18.10 -6.60 0.72
CA ILE A 199 -19.28 -6.96 -0.09
C ILE A 199 -19.00 -8.26 -0.85
N ALA A 200 -17.84 -8.37 -1.49
CA ALA A 200 -17.44 -9.57 -2.23
C ALA A 200 -17.46 -10.82 -1.33
N GLU A 201 -16.84 -10.75 -0.14
CA GLU A 201 -16.84 -11.85 0.84
C GLU A 201 -18.26 -12.30 1.23
N ARG A 202 -19.21 -11.37 1.28
CA ARG A 202 -20.60 -11.64 1.66
C ARG A 202 -21.44 -12.25 0.54
N VAL A 203 -21.22 -11.84 -0.71
CA VAL A 203 -22.13 -12.17 -1.83
C VAL A 203 -21.58 -13.23 -2.79
N LEU A 204 -20.26 -13.43 -2.82
CA LEU A 204 -19.63 -14.38 -3.72
C LEU A 204 -19.68 -15.80 -3.15
N THR A 205 -19.88 -16.76 -4.04
CA THR A 205 -19.91 -18.19 -3.73
C THR A 205 -18.51 -18.79 -3.81
N ALA A 206 -18.34 -20.02 -3.31
CA ALA A 206 -17.08 -20.75 -3.44
C ALA A 206 -16.66 -20.98 -4.92
N GLU A 207 -17.63 -21.12 -5.83
CA GLU A 207 -17.35 -21.27 -7.27
C GLU A 207 -16.83 -19.96 -7.88
N ASP A 208 -17.40 -18.81 -7.51
CA ASP A 208 -16.88 -17.51 -7.96
C ASP A 208 -15.46 -17.29 -7.43
N TRP A 209 -15.22 -17.61 -6.15
CA TRP A 209 -13.88 -17.48 -5.56
C TRP A 209 -12.86 -18.42 -6.20
N ALA A 210 -13.24 -19.62 -6.63
CA ALA A 210 -12.32 -20.51 -7.32
C ALA A 210 -11.81 -19.92 -8.66
N GLU A 211 -12.67 -19.22 -9.40
CA GLU A 211 -12.29 -18.50 -10.64
C GLU A 211 -11.37 -17.31 -10.33
N ILE A 212 -11.72 -16.51 -9.32
CA ILE A 212 -10.93 -15.34 -8.91
C ILE A 212 -9.56 -15.76 -8.37
N ASP A 213 -9.51 -16.78 -7.51
CA ASP A 213 -8.26 -17.33 -6.96
C ASP A 213 -7.34 -17.82 -8.07
N ALA A 214 -7.88 -18.50 -9.09
CA ALA A 214 -7.10 -18.93 -10.25
C ALA A 214 -6.51 -17.74 -11.01
N ALA A 215 -7.31 -16.71 -11.28
CA ALA A 215 -6.88 -15.52 -12.01
C ALA A 215 -5.82 -14.71 -11.25
N PHE A 216 -5.95 -14.57 -9.92
CA PHE A 216 -4.97 -13.85 -9.11
C PHE A 216 -3.70 -14.66 -8.84
N ARG A 217 -3.78 -16.00 -8.87
CA ARG A 217 -2.62 -16.89 -8.81
C ARG A 217 -1.84 -16.87 -10.12
N GLU A 218 -2.53 -16.82 -11.25
CA GLU A 218 -1.94 -16.67 -12.59
C GLU A 218 -1.48 -15.22 -12.81
N ASN A 219 -0.40 -14.82 -12.12
CA ASN A 219 0.34 -13.60 -12.42
C ASN A 219 1.25 -13.75 -13.67
N ASP A 220 0.86 -14.59 -14.64
CA ASP A 220 1.61 -14.94 -15.85
C ASP A 220 0.71 -14.77 -17.08
N ASN A 221 1.13 -13.93 -18.03
CA ASN A 221 0.47 -13.83 -19.33
C ASN A 221 1.31 -14.52 -20.41
N PRO A 222 0.96 -15.75 -20.83
CA PRO A 222 1.73 -16.51 -21.81
C PRO A 222 1.76 -15.87 -23.21
N LEU A 223 0.88 -14.91 -23.52
CA LEU A 223 0.88 -14.21 -24.81
C LEU A 223 2.00 -13.17 -24.95
N PHE A 224 2.62 -12.74 -23.85
CA PHE A 224 3.68 -11.73 -23.87
C PHE A 224 5.06 -12.25 -23.42
N GLY A 225 5.16 -13.48 -22.93
CA GLY A 225 6.43 -14.08 -22.49
C GLY A 225 7.12 -13.33 -21.33
N ILE A 226 6.44 -12.37 -20.72
CA ILE A 226 6.88 -11.60 -19.56
C ILE A 226 6.00 -12.06 -18.40
N LYS A 227 6.62 -12.40 -17.27
CA LYS A 227 5.90 -12.60 -16.02
C LYS A 227 5.69 -11.24 -15.37
N PRO A 228 4.45 -10.73 -15.26
CA PRO A 228 4.09 -9.52 -14.52
C PRO A 228 4.88 -9.35 -13.21
N LYS A 229 4.99 -10.44 -12.46
CA LYS A 229 5.72 -10.50 -11.20
C LYS A 229 7.22 -10.24 -11.37
N GLU A 230 7.87 -10.81 -12.39
CA GLU A 230 9.31 -10.61 -12.62
C GLU A 230 9.62 -9.17 -13.07
N GLU A 231 8.77 -8.58 -13.92
CA GLU A 231 8.93 -7.18 -14.34
C GLU A 231 8.72 -6.21 -13.16
N ALA A 232 7.62 -6.38 -12.41
CA ALA A 232 7.33 -5.56 -11.25
C ALA A 232 8.39 -5.73 -10.15
N GLU A 233 8.86 -6.95 -9.92
CA GLU A 233 9.93 -7.23 -8.96
C GLU A 233 11.25 -6.59 -9.41
N ALA A 234 11.61 -6.66 -10.69
CA ALA A 234 12.80 -6.00 -11.21
C ALA A 234 12.73 -4.47 -11.05
N LEU A 235 11.56 -3.86 -11.30
CA LEU A 235 11.33 -2.44 -11.10
C LEU A 235 11.38 -2.07 -9.62
N TYR A 236 10.77 -2.88 -8.74
CA TYR A 236 10.81 -2.67 -7.31
C TYR A 236 12.24 -2.76 -6.75
N GLN A 237 13.01 -3.77 -7.15
CA GLN A 237 14.42 -3.90 -6.78
C GLN A 237 15.25 -2.72 -7.28
N LYS A 238 14.96 -2.22 -8.49
CA LYS A 238 15.60 -1.01 -9.02
C LYS A 238 15.27 0.22 -8.17
N ILE A 239 14.03 0.37 -7.70
CA ILE A 239 13.65 1.44 -6.77
C ILE A 239 14.45 1.32 -5.47
N LEU A 240 14.50 0.13 -4.86
CA LEU A 240 15.26 -0.11 -3.62
C LEU A 240 16.76 0.15 -3.77
N ALA A 241 17.35 -0.21 -4.91
CA ALA A 241 18.77 0.00 -5.18
C ALA A 241 19.12 1.48 -5.38
N LEU A 242 18.21 2.27 -5.95
CA LEU A 242 18.47 3.66 -6.31
C LEU A 242 18.02 4.67 -5.25
N ALA A 243 16.98 4.35 -4.47
CA ALA A 243 16.40 5.27 -3.50
C ALA A 243 17.24 5.35 -2.22
N PRO A 244 17.41 6.55 -1.62
CA PRO A 244 18.12 6.70 -0.36
C PRO A 244 17.33 6.11 0.82
N ALA A 245 18.00 5.91 1.95
CA ALA A 245 17.33 5.58 3.20
C ALA A 245 16.27 6.64 3.59
N PRO A 246 15.12 6.26 4.16
CA PRO A 246 14.75 4.91 4.61
C PRO A 246 14.07 4.03 3.54
N ILE A 247 13.92 4.51 2.30
CA ILE A 247 13.24 3.76 1.23
C ILE A 247 14.11 2.59 0.74
N GLY A 248 15.39 2.86 0.53
CA GLY A 248 16.29 1.92 -0.12
C GLY A 248 17.73 1.97 0.40
N LEU A 249 18.61 1.33 -0.35
CA LEU A 249 20.04 1.20 -0.06
C LEU A 249 20.91 2.13 -0.94
N GLY A 250 20.27 3.02 -1.69
CA GLY A 250 20.93 4.00 -2.55
C GLY A 250 21.73 5.03 -1.75
N PRO A 251 22.67 5.72 -2.41
CA PRO A 251 23.52 6.71 -1.76
C PRO A 251 22.68 7.83 -1.12
N ALA A 252 23.07 8.26 0.08
CA ALA A 252 22.52 9.46 0.69
C ALA A 252 22.85 10.67 -0.20
N SER A 253 21.83 11.46 -0.52
CA SER A 253 21.97 12.70 -1.30
C SER A 253 22.75 13.76 -0.54
#